data_AF-A0A652JYL0-F1
#
_entry.id   AF-A0A652JYL0-F1
#
_cell.length_a   1.000
_cell.length_b   1.000
_cell.length_c   1.000
_cell.angle_alpha   90.00
_cell.angle_beta   90.00
_cell.angle_gamma   90.00
#
_symmetry.space_group_name_H-M   'P 1'
#
loop_
_entity.id
_entity.type
_entity.pdbx_description
1 polymer ?
#
loop_
_entity_poly.entity_id
_entity_poly.type
_entity_poly.pdbx_seq_one_letter_code
_entity_poly.pdbx_strand_id
1 'polypeptide(L)'
;MATLQERQLYRERALTALYETTEGNPLLGITGRKLRNDLRIPEEDLAAACAYLTGEGLITVDWEPGNKPAMVSLTHQGVRRMEAEERERG
;
A
#
# COMPACT_ATOMS: atom_id res chain seq x y z
N MET A 1 -2.51 16.96 9.21
CA MET A 1 -1.56 16.47 8.19
C MET A 1 -0.48 15.68 8.88
N ALA A 2 -0.23 14.45 8.45
CA ALA A 2 0.91 13.67 8.91
C ALA A 2 2.24 14.37 8.60
N THR A 3 3.22 14.20 9.49
CA THR A 3 4.62 14.57 9.31
C THR A 3 5.27 13.75 8.19
N LEU A 4 6.45 14.17 7.71
CA LEU A 4 7.18 13.40 6.70
C LEU A 4 7.50 11.98 7.17
N GLN A 5 7.90 11.83 8.43
CA GLN A 5 8.22 10.52 9.02
C GLN A 5 7.01 9.60 9.08
N GLU A 6 5.84 10.13 9.47
CA GLU A 6 4.58 9.37 9.47
C GLU A 6 4.18 8.96 8.05
N ARG A 7 4.32 9.86 7.05
CA ARG A 7 4.01 9.53 5.65
C ARG A 7 4.91 8.43 5.10
N GLN A 8 6.20 8.44 5.44
CA GLN A 8 7.14 7.37 5.06
C GLN A 8 6.72 6.04 5.69
N LEU A 9 6.41 6.06 6.98
CA LEU A 9 5.92 4.88 7.70
C LEU A 9 4.60 4.34 7.14
N TYR A 10 3.66 5.21 6.75
CA TYR A 10 2.40 4.80 6.13
C TYR A 10 2.60 4.10 4.78
N ARG A 11 3.55 4.58 3.97
CA ARG A 11 3.88 3.95 2.68
C ARG A 11 4.47 2.56 2.88
N GLU A 12 5.42 2.43 3.81
CA GLU A 12 6.02 1.14 4.15
C GLU A 12 4.95 0.17 4.66
N ARG A 13 4.16 0.57 5.66
CA ARG A 13 3.08 -0.25 6.21
C ARG A 13 2.04 -0.67 5.17
N ALA A 14 1.69 0.23 4.24
CA ALA A 14 0.77 -0.10 3.16
C ALA A 14 1.34 -1.17 2.22
N LEU A 15 2.60 -1.03 1.80
CA LEU A 15 3.28 -2.03 0.98
C LEU A 15 3.39 -3.38 1.69
N THR A 16 3.83 -3.38 2.94
CA THR A 16 3.96 -4.60 3.75
C THR A 16 2.62 -5.30 3.91
N ALA A 17 1.56 -4.58 4.29
CA ALA A 17 0.23 -5.17 4.46
C ALA A 17 -0.34 -5.72 3.15
N LEU A 18 -0.09 -5.05 2.02
CA LEU A 18 -0.48 -5.55 0.70
C LEU A 18 0.24 -6.86 0.37
N TYR A 19 1.52 -6.97 0.71
CA TYR A 19 2.33 -8.15 0.44
C TYR A 19 1.94 -9.33 1.34
N GLU A 20 1.82 -9.11 2.65
CA GLU A 20 1.46 -10.15 3.63
C GLU A 20 0.04 -10.68 3.43
N THR A 21 -0.94 -9.81 3.14
CA THR A 21 -2.33 -10.25 2.96
C THR A 21 -2.52 -11.06 1.68
N THR A 22 -1.58 -10.97 0.74
CA THR A 22 -1.67 -11.63 -0.55
C THR A 22 -0.79 -12.87 -0.65
N GLU A 23 -0.32 -13.42 0.47
CA GLU A 23 0.43 -14.68 0.54
C GLU A 23 -0.22 -15.78 -0.35
N GLY A 24 0.42 -16.07 -1.49
CA GLY A 24 -0.03 -17.04 -2.49
C GLY A 24 -0.69 -16.45 -3.76
N ASN A 25 -1.14 -15.20 -3.75
CA ASN A 25 -1.59 -14.47 -4.95
C ASN A 25 -1.48 -12.94 -4.78
N PRO A 26 -0.30 -12.35 -5.06
CA PRO A 26 0.02 -10.92 -4.89
C PRO A 26 -0.86 -9.94 -5.66
N LEU A 27 -1.57 -10.43 -6.67
CA LEU A 27 -2.42 -9.63 -7.54
C LEU A 27 -3.85 -9.50 -7.00
N LEU A 28 -4.23 -10.28 -5.97
CA LEU A 28 -5.49 -10.07 -5.27
C LEU A 28 -5.44 -8.73 -4.53
N GLY A 29 -6.31 -7.80 -4.92
CA GLY A 29 -6.38 -6.50 -4.28
C GLY A 29 -6.98 -6.55 -2.87
N ILE A 30 -6.62 -5.58 -2.04
CA ILE A 30 -7.22 -5.29 -0.75
C ILE A 30 -8.08 -4.04 -0.88
N THR A 31 -9.30 -4.08 -0.33
CA THR A 31 -10.13 -2.86 -0.29
C THR A 31 -9.45 -1.76 0.54
N GLY A 32 -9.51 -0.51 0.09
CA GLY A 32 -8.89 0.59 0.82
C GLY A 32 -9.48 0.79 2.22
N ARG A 33 -10.77 0.47 2.41
CA ARG A 33 -11.40 0.44 3.74
C ARG A 33 -10.76 -0.57 4.68
N LYS A 34 -10.46 -1.79 4.20
CA LYS A 34 -9.77 -2.81 5.01
C LYS A 34 -8.35 -2.35 5.34
N LEU A 35 -7.61 -1.87 4.35
CA LEU A 35 -6.24 -1.36 4.53
C LEU A 35 -6.19 -0.21 5.57
N ARG A 36 -7.13 0.74 5.48
CA ARG A 36 -7.27 1.85 6.44
C ARG A 36 -7.51 1.35 7.86
N ASN A 37 -8.44 0.41 8.02
CA ASN A 37 -8.83 -0.11 9.33
C ASN A 37 -7.70 -0.93 9.97
N ASP A 38 -7.05 -1.79 9.19
CA ASP A 38 -5.98 -2.68 9.65
C ASP A 38 -4.75 -1.85 10.06
N LEU A 39 -4.39 -0.83 9.27
CA LEU A 39 -3.23 0.02 9.53
C LEU A 39 -3.50 1.21 10.46
N ARG A 40 -4.78 1.49 10.77
CA ARG A 40 -5.25 2.66 11.54
C ARG A 40 -4.72 3.99 10.99
N ILE A 41 -4.66 4.12 9.66
CA ILE A 41 -4.21 5.34 8.97
C ILE A 41 -5.43 6.22 8.68
N PRO A 42 -5.36 7.55 8.87
CA PRO A 42 -6.40 8.46 8.42
C PRO A 42 -6.68 8.33 6.92
N GLU A 43 -7.93 8.53 6.48
CA GLU A 43 -8.32 8.33 5.08
C GLU A 43 -7.51 9.18 4.09
N GLU A 44 -7.28 10.45 4.42
CA GLU A 44 -6.49 11.38 3.58
C GLU A 44 -5.02 10.95 3.49
N ASP A 45 -4.43 10.49 4.60
CA ASP A 45 -3.05 10.05 4.64
C ASP A 45 -2.87 8.71 3.92
N LEU A 46 -3.86 7.82 3.98
CA LEU A 46 -3.88 6.59 3.18
C LEU A 46 -3.97 6.91 1.69
N ALA A 47 -4.86 7.82 1.29
CA ALA A 47 -4.97 8.27 -0.09
C ALA A 47 -3.64 8.86 -0.59
N ALA A 48 -2.96 9.69 0.21
CA ALA A 48 -1.66 10.25 -0.13
C ALA A 48 -0.56 9.17 -0.25
N ALA A 49 -0.55 8.18 0.64
CA ALA A 49 0.38 7.05 0.56
C ALA A 49 0.14 6.21 -0.71
N CYS A 50 -1.12 5.90 -1.01
CA CYS A 50 -1.52 5.17 -2.21
C CYS A 50 -1.15 5.92 -3.50
N ALA A 51 -1.40 7.23 -3.57
CA ALA A 51 -1.02 8.05 -4.71
C ALA A 51 0.49 8.06 -4.93
N TYR A 52 1.28 8.19 -3.85
CA TYR A 52 2.74 8.15 -3.91
C TYR A 52 3.24 6.81 -4.46
N LEU A 53 2.79 5.71 -3.87
CA LEU A 53 3.21 4.36 -4.25
C LEU A 53 2.78 3.97 -5.67
N THR A 54 1.65 4.51 -6.14
CA THR A 54 1.21 4.38 -7.54
C THR A 54 2.18 5.12 -8.46
N GLY A 55 2.62 6.33 -8.09
CA GLY A 55 3.62 7.09 -8.83
C GLY A 55 4.99 6.39 -8.93
N GLU A 56 5.36 5.61 -7.92
CA GLU A 56 6.56 4.76 -7.91
C GLU A 56 6.38 3.43 -8.69
N GLY A 57 5.17 3.16 -9.19
CA GLY A 57 4.85 1.93 -9.92
C GLY A 57 4.76 0.68 -9.04
N LEU A 58 4.71 0.81 -7.71
CA LEU A 58 4.73 -0.31 -6.77
C LEU A 58 3.33 -0.91 -6.54
N ILE A 59 2.29 -0.11 -6.71
CA ILE A 59 0.89 -0.55 -6.57
C ILE A 59 0.03 -0.03 -7.73
N THR A 60 -1.13 -0.66 -7.94
CA THR A 60 -2.26 -0.09 -8.67
C THR A 60 -3.39 0.22 -7.70
N VAL A 61 -4.15 1.28 -7.97
CA VAL A 61 -5.26 1.71 -7.14
C VAL A 61 -6.47 2.03 -8.02
N ASP A 62 -7.59 1.41 -7.71
CA ASP A 62 -8.90 1.86 -8.18
C ASP A 62 -9.39 2.95 -7.23
N TRP A 63 -9.76 4.11 -7.76
CA TRP A 63 -10.16 5.27 -6.96
C TRP A 63 -11.68 5.46 -6.98
N GLU A 64 -12.26 5.70 -5.82
CA GLU A 64 -13.62 6.24 -5.68
C GLU A 64 -13.59 7.78 -5.72
N PRO A 65 -14.75 8.43 -5.99
CA PRO A 65 -14.87 9.88 -5.87
C PRO A 65 -14.36 10.41 -4.53
N GLY A 66 -13.66 11.55 -4.56
CA GLY A 66 -13.02 12.13 -3.38
C GLY A 66 -11.64 11.54 -3.06
N ASN A 67 -10.97 10.92 -4.04
CA ASN A 67 -9.61 10.39 -3.92
C ASN A 67 -9.50 9.29 -2.83
N LYS A 68 -10.52 8.44 -2.72
CA LYS A 68 -10.52 7.34 -1.76
C LYS A 68 -10.08 6.05 -2.45
N PRO A 69 -9.10 5.31 -1.91
CA PRO A 69 -8.72 4.03 -2.47
C PRO A 69 -9.90 3.03 -2.33
N ALA A 70 -10.43 2.56 -3.45
CA ALA A 70 -11.46 1.51 -3.50
C ALA A 70 -10.81 0.14 -3.31
N MET A 71 -9.85 -0.16 -4.19
CA MET A 71 -9.09 -1.41 -4.26
C MET A 71 -7.63 -1.08 -4.50
N VAL A 72 -6.74 -1.79 -3.82
CA VAL A 72 -5.29 -1.59 -3.92
C VAL A 72 -4.62 -2.94 -4.13
N SER A 73 -3.81 -3.07 -5.16
CA SER A 73 -3.05 -4.30 -5.47
C SER A 73 -1.58 -3.98 -5.66
N LEU A 74 -0.70 -4.95 -5.38
CA LEU A 74 0.71 -4.84 -5.76
C LEU A 74 0.86 -4.99 -7.27
N THR A 75 1.82 -4.25 -7.83
CA THR A 75 2.34 -4.57 -9.16
C THR A 75 3.42 -5.65 -9.06
N HIS A 76 3.82 -6.21 -10.20
CA HIS A 76 5.01 -7.07 -10.25
C HIS A 76 6.27 -6.38 -9.71
N GLN A 77 6.42 -5.06 -9.90
CA GLN A 77 7.54 -4.31 -9.35
C GLN A 77 7.45 -4.19 -7.82
N GLY A 78 6.25 -3.93 -7.29
CA GLY A 78 5.98 -3.93 -5.85
C GLY A 78 6.33 -5.26 -5.20
N VAL A 79 5.91 -6.38 -5.81
CA VAL A 79 6.25 -7.74 -5.34
C VAL A 79 7.75 -7.95 -5.31
N ARG A 80 8.47 -7.69 -6.42
CA ARG A 80 9.92 -7.89 -6.47
C ARG A 80 10.67 -7.06 -5.44
N ARG A 81 10.21 -5.83 -5.18
CA ARG A 81 10.77 -4.99 -4.12
C ARG A 81 10.62 -5.65 -2.75
N MET A 82 9.41 -6.10 -2.41
CA MET A 82 9.14 -6.75 -1.12
C MET A 82 9.91 -8.05 -0.95
N GLU A 83 9.96 -8.90 -1.98
CA GLU A 83 10.78 -10.12 -1.96
C GLU A 83 12.27 -9.82 -1.75
N ALA A 84 12.79 -8.73 -2.31
CA ALA A 84 14.17 -8.31 -2.09
C ALA A 84 14.39 -7.87 -0.63
N GLU A 85 13.49 -7.05 -0.09
CA GLU A 85 13.54 -6.62 1.32
C GLU A 85 13.44 -7.81 2.29
N GLU A 86 12.61 -8.81 2.00
CA GLU A 86 12.52 -10.04 2.80
C GLU A 86 13.82 -10.86 2.77
N ARG A 87 14.44 -11.02 1.60
CA ARG A 87 15.73 -11.72 1.46
C ARG A 87 16.86 -11.05 2.21
N GLU A 88 16.83 -9.72 2.35
CA GLU A 88 17.83 -8.96 3.09
C GLU A 88 17.63 -9.04 4.62
N ARG A 89 16.41 -9.35 5.08
CA ARG A 89 16.06 -9.49 6.50
C ARG A 89 16.25 -10.91 7.05
N GLY A 90 16.32 -11.91 6.18
CA GLY A 90 16.56 -13.33 6.50
C GLY A 90 18.04 -13.69 6.50
#